data_AF-A0A9P3HI95-F1
#
_entry.id   AF-A0A9P3HI95-F1
#
_cell.length_a   1.000
_cell.length_b   1.000
_cell.length_c   1.000
_cell.angle_alpha   90.00
_cell.angle_beta   90.00
_cell.angle_gamma   90.00
#
_symmetry.space_group_name_H-M   'P 1'
#
loop_
_entity.id
_entity.type
_entity.pdbx_description
1 polymer ?
#
loop_
_entity_poly.entity_id
_entity_poly.type
_entity_poly.pdbx_seq_one_letter_code
_entity_poly.pdbx_strand_id
1 'polypeptide(L)'
;MATTDTPQQQSEATNGNSANTSTPKGNVPRGPIRRHERIVTSDEEIKEFNKGYYQKAQSQYLDPCQAQTKASMKCMEANNFDKRRCTRFFKDYSDCKKKWLDSLREDRRKKNLGITDEDDMPEVKKESPAASTWLTASRSLCRRSFSTSGSTATEGTQPLSTKNSQGNFKVATYISKTSDPWSNLAFEEWLFRNSDPTTYILFLYRNSKSVIIGRNQNPWKECNLKQMAKDGVPFVRRKSGGGTVYHDMGNTNYSIMMPRAVFDRRTNVDLICRALHELDIPAIVNERHDIVLDGKKVSGSAFKLIQHRSYHHGTMLIDTDLSTLGQYLRVNANKTSLITKGVASVRSPVTRLRESSFTIDHLSFCEAVRTEFLKRYAFDTWRQNLEGEPVIVDEALVDSIDGVKTIRDDMRTWEWMYGQTPEFTYQLGHTFSWGSVNVSIRSKEGQIIRSDIESTDMTNSMPSLALTALGIGMEGQRYDEQGLDEAVQRVMYEAPEVLAPTGGAEQIKDVVKWLKEQL
;
A
#
# COMPACT_ATOMS: atom_id res chain seq x y z
N MET A 1 -60.99 -14.47 4.35
CA MET A 1 -61.72 -15.27 5.36
C MET A 1 -61.22 -16.71 5.28
N ALA A 2 -61.42 -17.52 6.33
CA ALA A 2 -60.86 -18.87 6.55
C ALA A 2 -60.91 -19.81 5.32
N THR A 3 -60.05 -20.82 5.15
CA THR A 3 -59.63 -21.91 6.09
C THR A 3 -58.20 -22.41 5.77
N THR A 4 -57.24 -22.48 6.72
CA THR A 4 -56.93 -23.59 7.68
C THR A 4 -56.61 -24.94 7.03
N ASP A 5 -55.33 -25.36 6.99
CA ASP A 5 -54.67 -26.21 8.02
C ASP A 5 -53.39 -26.94 7.54
N THR A 6 -52.51 -27.24 8.51
CA THR A 6 -51.25 -28.01 8.36
C THR A 6 -51.44 -29.41 8.97
N PRO A 7 -50.60 -30.42 8.66
CA PRO A 7 -49.48 -30.76 9.58
C PRO A 7 -48.15 -31.03 8.81
N GLN A 8 -46.95 -30.73 9.34
CA GLN A 8 -46.22 -31.46 10.41
C GLN A 8 -46.04 -32.96 10.11
N GLN A 9 -44.89 -33.62 10.34
CA GLN A 9 -43.54 -33.20 10.76
C GLN A 9 -42.58 -34.42 10.58
N GLN A 10 -41.26 -34.19 10.52
CA GLN A 10 -40.21 -35.16 10.98
C GLN A 10 -40.12 -36.51 10.20
N SER A 11 -39.02 -37.29 10.24
CA SER A 11 -37.63 -37.10 10.67
C SER A 11 -36.73 -38.23 10.12
N GLU A 12 -35.46 -38.20 10.52
CA GLU A 12 -34.49 -39.31 10.56
C GLU A 12 -33.55 -39.52 9.37
N ALA A 13 -32.29 -39.77 9.75
CA ALA A 13 -31.15 -40.03 8.91
C ALA A 13 -30.84 -41.53 8.88
N THR A 14 -30.00 -41.98 7.96
CA THR A 14 -29.09 -43.11 8.22
C THR A 14 -27.90 -43.11 7.28
N ASN A 15 -26.77 -43.60 7.79
CA ASN A 15 -25.52 -43.76 7.04
C ASN A 15 -25.59 -44.94 6.04
N GLY A 16 -24.85 -44.85 4.93
CA GLY A 16 -24.65 -45.96 3.99
C GLY A 16 -23.32 -45.82 3.25
N ASN A 17 -22.50 -46.87 3.25
CA ASN A 17 -21.06 -46.79 2.99
C ASN A 17 -20.66 -47.44 1.64
N SER A 18 -19.61 -46.91 1.00
CA SER A 18 -18.66 -47.59 0.08
C SER A 18 -19.14 -48.25 -1.23
N ALA A 19 -18.51 -47.90 -2.37
CA ALA A 19 -17.61 -48.80 -3.13
C ALA A 19 -17.13 -48.21 -4.48
N ASN A 20 -15.90 -48.55 -4.89
CA ASN A 20 -15.31 -48.24 -6.21
C ASN A 20 -15.87 -49.14 -7.33
N THR A 21 -15.90 -48.67 -8.59
CA THR A 21 -15.32 -49.42 -9.74
C THR A 21 -15.16 -48.62 -11.05
N SER A 22 -14.09 -49.00 -11.77
CA SER A 22 -13.59 -48.73 -13.13
C SER A 22 -14.47 -48.20 -14.29
N THR A 23 -13.79 -47.44 -15.18
CA THR A 23 -14.15 -46.93 -16.53
C THR A 23 -14.50 -48.00 -17.59
N PRO A 24 -15.12 -47.61 -18.74
CA PRO A 24 -14.31 -47.43 -19.97
C PRO A 24 -14.70 -46.21 -20.86
N LYS A 25 -13.91 -45.96 -21.93
CA LYS A 25 -13.95 -44.79 -22.83
C LYS A 25 -14.95 -44.92 -24.01
N GLY A 26 -15.40 -43.78 -24.56
CA GLY A 26 -16.07 -43.67 -25.87
C GLY A 26 -15.93 -42.26 -26.49
N ASN A 27 -15.70 -42.17 -27.82
CA ASN A 27 -15.37 -40.93 -28.55
C ASN A 27 -16.60 -40.20 -29.14
N VAL A 28 -16.49 -38.88 -29.34
CA VAL A 28 -17.30 -38.09 -30.29
C VAL A 28 -16.39 -37.09 -31.04
N PRO A 29 -16.46 -36.96 -32.38
CA PRO A 29 -15.49 -36.19 -33.17
C PRO A 29 -15.84 -34.69 -33.35
N ARG A 30 -14.84 -33.87 -33.67
CA ARG A 30 -15.03 -32.51 -34.23
C ARG A 30 -14.27 -32.35 -35.55
N GLY A 31 -14.91 -31.65 -36.49
CA GLY A 31 -14.40 -31.36 -37.84
C GLY A 31 -13.30 -30.27 -37.90
N PRO A 32 -12.82 -29.94 -39.11
CA PRO A 32 -11.47 -29.43 -39.31
C PRO A 32 -11.33 -27.91 -39.24
N ILE A 33 -10.20 -27.44 -38.69
CA ILE A 33 -9.70 -26.07 -38.83
C ILE A 33 -8.48 -26.11 -39.76
N ARG A 34 -8.41 -25.20 -40.74
CA ARG A 34 -7.37 -25.19 -41.78
C ARG A 34 -6.01 -24.70 -41.25
N ARG A 35 -4.95 -25.30 -41.81
CA ARG A 35 -3.53 -25.01 -41.54
C ARG A 35 -3.09 -23.63 -42.05
N HIS A 36 -2.29 -22.95 -41.24
CA HIS A 36 -1.09 -22.28 -41.74
C HIS A 36 0.11 -22.91 -41.00
N GLU A 37 0.78 -23.83 -41.68
CA GLU A 37 1.98 -24.49 -41.19
C GLU A 37 3.23 -23.71 -41.61
N ARG A 38 4.07 -23.40 -40.62
CA ARG A 38 5.49 -23.78 -40.68
C ARG A 38 5.96 -24.06 -39.26
N ILE A 39 5.81 -25.31 -38.84
CA ILE A 39 6.52 -25.83 -37.68
C ILE A 39 7.94 -26.11 -38.16
N VAL A 40 8.94 -25.54 -37.49
CA VAL A 40 10.35 -25.82 -37.77
C VAL A 40 10.65 -27.24 -37.28
N THR A 41 11.11 -28.13 -38.16
CA THR A 41 11.26 -29.57 -37.84
C THR A 41 12.67 -30.12 -38.07
N SER A 42 13.69 -29.25 -38.10
CA SER A 42 15.10 -29.68 -38.14
C SER A 42 15.95 -28.93 -37.11
N ASP A 43 16.91 -29.64 -36.50
CA ASP A 43 17.86 -29.06 -35.53
C ASP A 43 18.79 -28.01 -36.18
N GLU A 44 18.91 -28.03 -37.50
CA GLU A 44 19.74 -27.11 -38.28
C GLU A 44 19.01 -25.77 -38.53
N GLU A 45 17.72 -25.79 -38.86
CA GLU A 45 16.90 -24.55 -38.90
C GLU A 45 16.75 -23.92 -37.50
N ILE A 46 16.67 -24.73 -36.43
CA ILE A 46 16.69 -24.23 -35.04
C ILE A 46 18.02 -23.54 -34.73
N LYS A 47 19.16 -24.10 -35.17
CA LYS A 47 20.47 -23.46 -35.00
C LYS A 47 20.58 -22.16 -35.79
N GLU A 48 20.02 -22.10 -37.00
CA GLU A 48 20.07 -20.89 -37.84
C GLU A 48 19.17 -19.76 -37.30
N PHE A 49 17.96 -20.08 -36.82
CA PHE A 49 17.08 -19.12 -36.13
C PHE A 49 17.73 -18.54 -34.85
N ASN A 50 18.40 -19.39 -34.06
CA ASN A 50 19.11 -18.97 -32.85
C ASN A 50 20.40 -18.18 -33.12
N LYS A 51 20.96 -18.27 -34.34
CA LYS A 51 22.21 -17.59 -34.74
C LYS A 51 22.11 -16.06 -34.63
N GLY A 52 20.93 -15.50 -34.87
CA GLY A 52 20.64 -14.07 -34.69
C GLY A 52 20.35 -13.64 -33.24
N TYR A 53 19.90 -14.55 -32.37
CA TYR A 53 19.60 -14.25 -30.96
C TYR A 53 20.82 -14.36 -30.03
N TYR A 54 21.83 -15.15 -30.40
CA TYR A 54 23.01 -15.44 -29.57
C TYR A 54 24.32 -14.76 -30.01
N GLN A 55 24.25 -13.64 -30.75
CA GLN A 55 25.42 -12.77 -31.02
C GLN A 55 25.39 -11.42 -30.27
N LYS A 56 24.64 -11.33 -29.17
CA LYS A 56 25.01 -10.37 -28.11
C LYS A 56 26.17 -10.97 -27.32
N ALA A 57 27.24 -10.19 -27.14
CA ALA A 57 28.36 -10.58 -26.27
C ALA A 57 27.82 -11.03 -24.90
N GLN A 58 28.40 -12.11 -24.33
CA GLN A 58 28.00 -12.64 -23.03
C GLN A 58 27.96 -11.50 -22.01
N SER A 59 26.76 -11.16 -21.54
CA SER A 59 26.60 -10.01 -20.66
C SER A 59 27.23 -10.30 -19.30
N GLN A 60 27.97 -9.33 -18.78
CA GLN A 60 28.57 -9.29 -17.44
C GLN A 60 27.54 -9.32 -16.28
N TYR A 61 26.32 -9.81 -16.54
CA TYR A 61 25.12 -9.73 -15.69
C TYR A 61 24.34 -11.06 -15.64
N LEU A 62 24.96 -12.18 -16.01
CA LEU A 62 24.39 -13.51 -15.77
C LEU A 62 24.73 -13.94 -14.33
N ASP A 63 23.73 -14.28 -13.52
CA ASP A 63 23.93 -14.75 -12.12
C ASP A 63 24.80 -16.02 -12.08
N PRO A 64 26.05 -15.95 -11.57
CA PRO A 64 26.94 -17.11 -11.51
C PRO A 64 26.52 -18.14 -10.47
N CYS A 65 25.58 -17.80 -9.58
CA CYS A 65 25.08 -18.65 -8.51
C CYS A 65 23.78 -19.37 -8.85
N GLN A 66 23.31 -19.27 -10.11
CA GLN A 66 22.08 -19.91 -10.58
C GLN A 66 22.04 -21.43 -10.33
N ALA A 67 23.20 -22.11 -10.35
CA ALA A 67 23.29 -23.54 -10.04
C ALA A 67 22.97 -23.83 -8.57
N GLN A 68 23.51 -23.04 -7.65
CA GLN A 68 23.27 -23.13 -6.22
C GLN A 68 21.82 -22.73 -5.87
N THR A 69 21.26 -21.72 -6.55
CA THR A 69 19.83 -21.35 -6.43
C THR A 69 18.90 -22.49 -6.86
N LYS A 70 19.20 -23.16 -7.99
CA LYS A 70 18.44 -24.34 -8.44
C LYS A 70 18.56 -25.50 -7.43
N ALA A 71 19.73 -25.69 -6.83
CA ALA A 71 19.95 -26.74 -5.83
C ALA A 71 19.20 -26.46 -4.51
N SER A 72 19.17 -25.22 -4.02
CA SER A 72 18.43 -24.85 -2.81
C SER A 72 16.92 -24.96 -3.00
N MET A 73 16.38 -24.51 -4.14
CA MET A 73 14.96 -24.66 -4.46
C MET A 73 14.54 -26.12 -4.59
N LYS A 74 15.31 -26.94 -5.31
CA LYS A 74 15.07 -28.39 -5.42
C LYS A 74 15.08 -29.10 -4.06
N CYS A 75 15.93 -28.65 -3.13
CA CYS A 75 15.91 -29.16 -1.76
C CYS A 75 14.61 -28.78 -1.03
N MET A 76 14.17 -27.52 -1.13
CA MET A 76 12.96 -27.03 -0.48
C MET A 76 11.71 -27.77 -0.96
N GLU A 77 11.56 -27.95 -2.27
CA GLU A 77 10.47 -28.72 -2.89
C GLU A 77 10.45 -30.18 -2.39
N ALA A 78 11.62 -30.81 -2.24
CA ALA A 78 11.75 -32.17 -1.72
C ALA A 78 11.51 -32.31 -0.19
N ASN A 79 11.41 -31.19 0.55
CA ASN A 79 11.33 -31.18 2.02
C ASN A 79 10.13 -30.39 2.56
N ASN A 80 9.05 -30.24 1.77
CA ASN A 80 7.87 -29.45 2.14
C ASN A 80 8.22 -28.03 2.65
N PHE A 81 9.23 -27.41 2.04
CA PHE A 81 9.75 -26.08 2.39
C PHE A 81 10.34 -25.94 3.82
N ASP A 82 10.72 -27.05 4.48
CA ASP A 82 11.49 -27.02 5.74
C ASP A 82 12.93 -26.54 5.51
N LYS A 83 13.15 -25.23 5.70
CA LYS A 83 14.44 -24.53 5.58
C LYS A 83 15.56 -25.19 6.39
N ARG A 84 15.27 -25.84 7.53
CA ARG A 84 16.30 -26.46 8.40
C ARG A 84 17.00 -27.62 7.71
N ARG A 85 16.26 -28.39 6.91
CA ARG A 85 16.76 -29.54 6.13
C ARG A 85 17.63 -29.15 4.94
N CYS A 86 17.52 -27.90 4.48
CA CYS A 86 18.22 -27.38 3.30
C CYS A 86 19.34 -26.38 3.62
N THR A 87 19.71 -26.24 4.90
CA THR A 87 20.75 -25.33 5.42
C THR A 87 22.07 -25.38 4.64
N ARG A 88 22.53 -26.57 4.22
CA ARG A 88 23.74 -26.71 3.39
C ARG A 88 23.60 -26.02 2.03
N PHE A 89 22.51 -26.23 1.31
CA PHE A 89 22.31 -25.61 -0.01
C PHE A 89 22.16 -24.09 0.09
N PHE A 90 21.56 -23.58 1.18
CA PHE A 90 21.52 -22.14 1.45
C PHE A 90 22.90 -21.58 1.79
N LYS A 91 23.75 -22.34 2.50
CA LYS A 91 25.15 -21.96 2.73
C LYS A 91 25.95 -21.93 1.42
N ASP A 92 25.85 -22.96 0.60
CA ASP A 92 26.54 -23.05 -0.70
C ASP A 92 26.13 -21.90 -1.64
N TYR A 93 24.84 -21.51 -1.63
CA TYR A 93 24.35 -20.31 -2.32
C TYR A 93 24.90 -19.01 -1.72
N SER A 94 24.89 -18.85 -0.40
CA SER A 94 25.41 -17.66 0.29
C SER A 94 26.91 -17.45 0.04
N ASP A 95 27.71 -18.53 0.16
CA ASP A 95 29.15 -18.51 -0.10
C ASP A 95 29.47 -18.21 -1.58
N CYS A 96 28.59 -18.61 -2.51
CA CYS A 96 28.68 -18.20 -3.92
C CYS A 96 28.33 -16.71 -4.11
N LYS A 97 27.18 -16.26 -3.60
CA LYS A 97 26.67 -14.89 -3.77
C LYS A 97 27.66 -13.88 -3.19
N LYS A 98 28.26 -14.18 -2.03
CA LYS A 98 29.31 -13.38 -1.41
C LYS A 98 30.50 -13.15 -2.36
N LYS A 99 31.06 -14.23 -2.94
CA LYS A 99 32.18 -14.15 -3.89
C LYS A 99 31.85 -13.32 -5.13
N TRP A 100 30.61 -13.41 -5.64
CA TRP A 100 30.16 -12.61 -6.77
C TRP A 100 29.98 -11.13 -6.42
N LEU A 101 29.40 -10.81 -5.26
CA LEU A 101 29.28 -9.43 -4.80
C LEU A 101 30.65 -8.80 -4.54
N ASP A 102 31.61 -9.56 -4.02
CA ASP A 102 32.98 -9.09 -3.82
C ASP A 102 33.69 -8.83 -5.16
N SER A 103 33.51 -9.67 -6.19
CA SER A 103 34.04 -9.37 -7.53
C SER A 103 33.39 -8.14 -8.18
N LEU A 104 32.08 -7.91 -7.96
CA LEU A 104 31.40 -6.69 -8.41
C LEU A 104 31.88 -5.43 -7.65
N ARG A 105 32.25 -5.54 -6.37
CA ARG A 105 32.88 -4.45 -5.60
C ARG A 105 34.25 -4.10 -6.16
N GLU A 106 35.08 -5.10 -6.47
CA GLU A 106 36.37 -4.89 -7.13
C GLU A 106 36.22 -4.26 -8.53
N ASP A 107 35.25 -4.71 -9.32
CA ASP A 107 34.99 -4.17 -10.66
C ASP A 107 34.55 -2.71 -10.61
N ARG A 108 33.75 -2.31 -9.62
CA ARG A 108 33.37 -0.91 -9.38
C ARG A 108 34.57 -0.06 -8.97
N ARG A 109 35.44 -0.56 -8.08
CA ARG A 109 36.72 0.08 -7.72
C ARG A 109 37.62 0.27 -8.94
N LYS A 110 37.77 -0.75 -9.80
CA LYS A 110 38.61 -0.69 -11.02
C LYS A 110 38.06 0.24 -12.11
N LYS A 111 36.73 0.43 -12.18
CA LYS A 111 36.06 1.28 -13.20
C LYS A 111 35.96 2.77 -12.79
N ASN A 112 36.52 3.15 -11.64
CA ASN A 112 36.56 4.51 -11.10
C ASN A 112 35.19 5.25 -11.09
N LEU A 113 34.12 4.48 -10.86
CA LEU A 113 32.75 5.00 -10.73
C LEU A 113 32.51 5.48 -9.29
N GLY A 114 33.16 6.60 -8.94
CA GLY A 114 32.83 7.42 -7.77
C GLY A 114 32.96 6.71 -6.41
N ILE A 115 34.18 6.68 -5.87
CA ILE A 115 34.41 6.56 -4.42
C ILE A 115 35.22 7.80 -3.99
N THR A 116 34.81 8.42 -2.89
CA THR A 116 35.68 9.23 -2.04
C THR A 116 35.81 8.50 -0.72
N ASP A 117 37.03 8.07 -0.37
CA ASP A 117 37.32 7.19 0.77
C ASP A 117 37.25 7.90 2.14
N GLU A 118 36.18 8.66 2.42
CA GLU A 118 35.99 9.41 3.69
C GLU A 118 34.75 9.02 4.52
N ASP A 119 33.86 8.16 4.04
CA ASP A 119 32.65 7.71 4.77
C ASP A 119 32.74 6.28 5.36
N ASP A 120 33.96 5.72 5.48
CA ASP A 120 34.18 4.50 6.27
C ASP A 120 34.26 4.83 7.77
N MET A 121 33.39 4.17 8.54
CA MET A 121 33.34 4.00 10.01
C MET A 121 34.25 4.90 10.89
N PRO A 122 33.69 5.71 11.82
CA PRO A 122 34.52 6.47 12.76
C PRO A 122 35.35 5.55 13.66
N GLU A 123 36.66 5.61 13.54
CA GLU A 123 37.61 4.89 14.40
C GLU A 123 37.42 5.26 15.88
N VAL A 124 37.47 4.24 16.74
CA VAL A 124 37.48 4.42 18.20
C VAL A 124 38.84 4.94 18.64
N LYS A 125 39.01 6.27 18.60
CA LYS A 125 40.18 6.94 19.18
C LYS A 125 40.16 6.79 20.71
N LYS A 126 41.10 6.01 21.22
CA LYS A 126 41.44 5.97 22.66
C LYS A 126 42.16 7.26 23.02
N GLU A 127 41.63 8.02 23.98
CA GLU A 127 42.37 9.12 24.61
C GLU A 127 42.40 9.00 26.13
N SER A 128 43.54 9.36 26.69
CA SER A 128 43.85 9.53 28.11
C SER A 128 45.10 10.40 28.22
N PRO A 129 45.27 11.18 29.30
CA PRO A 129 45.11 12.63 29.13
C PRO A 129 46.40 13.45 29.27
N ALA A 130 46.42 14.65 28.66
CA ALA A 130 47.45 15.66 28.91
C ALA A 130 46.89 17.11 28.96
N ALA A 131 46.92 17.65 30.17
CA ALA A 131 46.99 19.04 30.64
C ALA A 131 46.89 20.27 29.69
N SER A 132 45.97 21.16 30.09
CA SER A 132 46.18 22.60 30.41
C SER A 132 46.35 23.71 29.36
N THR A 133 45.76 24.86 29.70
CA THR A 133 45.94 26.24 29.14
C THR A 133 45.48 26.45 27.68
N TRP A 134 44.74 27.51 27.32
CA TRP A 134 44.76 28.89 27.81
C TRP A 134 43.38 29.58 27.93
N LEU A 135 43.30 30.63 28.75
CA LEU A 135 42.19 31.60 28.75
C LEU A 135 42.34 32.63 27.61
N THR A 136 41.25 33.18 27.08
CA THR A 136 40.79 34.58 27.33
C THR A 136 39.72 35.08 26.33
N ALA A 137 38.84 35.95 26.82
CA ALA A 137 38.02 36.95 26.10
C ALA A 137 36.96 36.43 25.07
N SER A 138 35.85 37.13 24.80
CA SER A 138 35.43 38.48 25.24
C SER A 138 33.92 38.61 25.48
N ARG A 139 33.50 39.76 26.02
CA ARG A 139 32.14 40.05 26.53
C ARG A 139 31.27 40.85 25.56
N SER A 140 29.95 40.66 25.61
CA SER A 140 28.93 41.75 25.72
C SER A 140 27.50 41.16 25.73
N LEU A 141 26.71 41.29 26.82
CA LEU A 141 25.61 42.28 27.03
C LEU A 141 24.31 41.98 26.22
N CYS A 142 23.07 42.10 26.72
CA CYS A 142 22.60 42.77 27.94
C CYS A 142 21.27 42.21 28.55
N ARG A 143 21.24 42.14 29.89
CA ARG A 143 20.16 42.23 30.91
C ARG A 143 18.66 42.33 30.53
N ARG A 144 17.82 41.65 31.33
CA ARG A 144 16.93 42.20 32.42
C ARG A 144 16.24 41.02 33.17
N SER A 145 16.52 40.76 34.46
CA SER A 145 15.83 41.25 35.70
C SER A 145 14.32 40.94 35.74
N PHE A 146 13.67 40.35 36.74
CA PHE A 146 13.90 40.18 38.20
C PHE A 146 13.52 38.71 38.64
N SER A 147 13.51 38.22 39.89
CA SER A 147 13.75 38.70 41.29
C SER A 147 14.17 37.49 42.18
N THR A 148 14.40 37.70 43.49
CA THR A 148 14.82 36.68 44.48
C THR A 148 13.80 36.44 45.61
N SER A 149 13.70 35.20 46.09
CA SER A 149 13.57 34.88 47.52
C SER A 149 14.39 33.62 47.81
N GLY A 150 15.03 33.52 48.98
CA GLY A 150 16.00 32.47 49.29
C GLY A 150 15.73 31.79 50.63
N SER A 151 16.35 30.62 50.80
CA SER A 151 16.58 29.94 52.08
C SER A 151 17.85 29.07 51.98
N THR A 152 18.39 28.68 53.12
CA THR A 152 19.84 28.47 53.34
C THR A 152 20.34 27.02 53.35
N ALA A 153 21.59 26.85 52.85
CA ALA A 153 22.57 25.80 53.20
C ALA A 153 22.18 24.32 52.87
N THR A 154 23.09 23.34 52.72
CA THR A 154 24.54 23.18 53.01
C THR A 154 25.30 22.50 51.85
N GLU A 155 26.60 22.22 52.05
CA GLU A 155 27.62 21.71 51.12
C GLU A 155 27.32 20.34 50.46
N GLY A 156 27.94 20.10 49.30
CA GLY A 156 27.86 18.80 48.61
C GLY A 156 28.48 18.77 47.22
N THR A 157 29.79 19.04 47.09
CA THR A 157 30.51 18.99 45.81
C THR A 157 30.61 17.54 45.31
N GLN A 158 29.87 17.19 44.25
CA GLN A 158 30.14 15.99 43.43
C GLN A 158 30.12 16.31 41.93
N PRO A 159 30.89 15.57 41.11
CA PRO A 159 31.03 15.87 39.69
C PRO A 159 29.71 15.68 38.93
N LEU A 160 29.49 16.51 37.92
CA LEU A 160 28.32 16.43 37.06
C LEU A 160 28.39 15.16 36.20
N SER A 161 27.79 14.07 36.70
CA SER A 161 27.59 12.85 35.93
C SER A 161 26.81 13.18 34.66
N THR A 162 27.43 12.93 33.50
CA THR A 162 26.76 12.93 32.20
C THR A 162 25.68 11.86 32.23
N LYS A 163 24.45 12.25 32.54
CA LYS A 163 23.29 11.36 32.56
C LYS A 163 23.06 10.81 31.17
N ASN A 164 23.62 9.63 30.93
CA ASN A 164 23.26 8.78 29.81
C ASN A 164 21.80 8.34 30.04
N SER A 165 20.84 9.10 29.49
CA SER A 165 19.41 8.87 29.69
C SER A 165 18.92 7.72 28.81
N GLN A 166 19.51 6.53 28.99
CA GLN A 166 18.95 5.26 28.55
C GLN A 166 17.74 4.95 29.42
N GLY A 167 16.63 5.65 29.17
CA GLY A 167 15.33 5.20 29.60
C GLY A 167 15.05 3.87 28.94
N ASN A 168 14.76 2.83 29.73
CA ASN A 168 14.37 1.52 29.21
C ASN A 168 13.02 1.65 28.50
N PHE A 169 13.05 1.91 27.20
CA PHE A 169 11.85 2.16 26.40
C PHE A 169 11.05 0.88 26.25
N LYS A 170 9.73 0.96 26.42
CA LYS A 170 8.84 -0.15 26.10
C LYS A 170 8.87 -0.37 24.58
N VAL A 171 9.08 -1.60 24.15
CA VAL A 171 9.09 -1.99 22.74
C VAL A 171 8.18 -3.19 22.53
N ALA A 172 7.38 -3.16 21.47
CA ALA A 172 6.51 -4.27 21.07
C ALA A 172 6.63 -4.52 19.55
N THR A 173 6.50 -5.77 19.14
CA THR A 173 6.51 -6.16 17.72
C THR A 173 5.32 -7.06 17.41
N TYR A 174 4.69 -6.83 16.26
CA TYR A 174 3.47 -7.49 15.81
C TYR A 174 3.63 -7.95 14.35
N ILE A 175 3.22 -9.16 14.02
CA ILE A 175 3.19 -9.68 12.64
C ILE A 175 1.78 -10.16 12.32
N SER A 176 1.18 -9.60 11.26
CA SER A 176 -0.11 -10.03 10.76
C SER A 176 -0.01 -11.28 9.89
N LYS A 177 -0.90 -12.24 10.18
CA LYS A 177 -1.24 -13.37 9.31
C LYS A 177 -2.54 -13.13 8.53
N THR A 178 -3.35 -12.14 8.89
CA THR A 178 -4.50 -11.75 8.05
C THR A 178 -4.05 -10.95 6.84
N SER A 179 -4.76 -11.14 5.72
CA SER A 179 -4.55 -10.40 4.47
C SER A 179 -5.73 -9.48 4.12
N ASP A 180 -6.70 -9.31 5.03
CA ASP A 180 -7.77 -8.34 4.83
C ASP A 180 -7.27 -6.90 5.06
N PRO A 181 -7.41 -6.00 4.08
CA PRO A 181 -6.92 -4.63 4.21
C PRO A 181 -7.67 -3.80 5.25
N TRP A 182 -8.95 -4.10 5.55
CA TRP A 182 -9.66 -3.40 6.62
C TRP A 182 -9.20 -3.90 7.99
N SER A 183 -9.09 -5.21 8.22
CA SER A 183 -8.59 -5.78 9.48
C SER A 183 -7.18 -5.29 9.82
N ASN A 184 -6.25 -5.28 8.85
CA ASN A 184 -4.89 -4.77 9.06
C ASN A 184 -4.86 -3.27 9.39
N LEU A 185 -5.59 -2.43 8.65
CA LEU A 185 -5.60 -0.98 8.88
C LEU A 185 -6.40 -0.57 10.13
N ALA A 186 -7.42 -1.35 10.50
CA ALA A 186 -8.15 -1.17 11.75
C ALA A 186 -7.28 -1.53 12.96
N PHE A 187 -6.52 -2.62 12.88
CA PHE A 187 -5.55 -3.00 13.91
C PHE A 187 -4.41 -1.97 14.02
N GLU A 188 -3.94 -1.40 12.90
CA GLU A 188 -2.96 -0.30 12.90
C GLU A 188 -3.50 0.95 13.64
N GLU A 189 -4.70 1.44 13.33
CA GLU A 189 -5.26 2.61 14.03
C GLU A 189 -5.57 2.28 15.51
N TRP A 190 -6.04 1.06 15.81
CA TRP A 190 -6.28 0.62 17.20
C TRP A 190 -4.99 0.61 18.03
N LEU A 191 -3.93 -0.03 17.55
CA LEU A 191 -2.59 0.01 18.17
C LEU A 191 -2.09 1.44 18.31
N PHE A 192 -2.30 2.27 17.29
CA PHE A 192 -1.84 3.64 17.31
C PHE A 192 -2.52 4.47 18.41
N ARG A 193 -3.82 4.25 18.64
CA ARG A 193 -4.63 4.99 19.62
C ARG A 193 -4.55 4.47 21.05
N ASN A 194 -4.52 3.15 21.22
CA ASN A 194 -4.79 2.51 22.50
C ASN A 194 -3.54 1.96 23.21
N SER A 195 -2.38 1.90 22.53
CA SER A 195 -1.11 1.58 23.18
C SER A 195 -0.52 2.79 23.91
N ASP A 196 0.22 2.51 24.99
CA ASP A 196 0.99 3.47 25.78
C ASP A 196 1.82 4.42 24.87
N PRO A 197 1.65 5.75 24.97
CA PRO A 197 2.35 6.71 24.13
C PRO A 197 3.88 6.65 24.17
N THR A 198 4.46 6.11 25.23
CA THR A 198 5.91 5.93 25.40
C THR A 198 6.47 4.70 24.68
N THR A 199 5.59 3.78 24.23
CA THR A 199 5.98 2.51 23.62
C THR A 199 6.30 2.69 22.13
N TYR A 200 7.43 2.14 21.70
CA TYR A 200 7.77 1.96 20.29
C TYR A 200 7.13 0.66 19.79
N ILE A 201 6.45 0.71 18.64
CA ILE A 201 5.75 -0.44 18.08
C ILE A 201 6.17 -0.64 16.63
N LEU A 202 6.54 -1.86 16.27
CA LEU A 202 6.64 -2.32 14.90
C LEU A 202 5.46 -3.24 14.58
N PHE A 203 4.70 -2.93 13.53
CA PHE A 203 3.67 -3.80 12.97
C PHE A 203 4.00 -4.10 11.51
N LEU A 204 4.07 -5.39 11.17
CA LEU A 204 4.39 -5.90 9.83
C LEU A 204 3.21 -6.69 9.29
N TYR A 205 2.79 -6.42 8.05
CA TYR A 205 1.60 -7.05 7.45
C TYR A 205 1.69 -7.13 5.92
N ARG A 206 0.76 -7.88 5.32
CA ARG A 206 0.49 -7.87 3.87
C ARG A 206 -1.00 -7.79 3.65
N ASN A 207 -1.40 -7.29 2.49
CA ASN A 207 -2.80 -7.22 2.11
C ASN A 207 -3.01 -8.00 0.81
N SER A 208 -4.18 -8.63 0.71
CA SER A 208 -4.73 -9.12 -0.54
C SER A 208 -4.93 -7.97 -1.54
N LYS A 209 -5.21 -8.32 -2.81
CA LYS A 209 -5.34 -7.35 -3.91
C LYS A 209 -6.26 -6.19 -3.52
N SER A 210 -5.72 -4.99 -3.38
CA SER A 210 -6.47 -3.82 -2.90
C SER A 210 -5.80 -2.51 -3.30
N VAL A 211 -6.56 -1.41 -3.34
CA VAL A 211 -6.02 -0.05 -3.54
C VAL A 211 -6.21 0.78 -2.28
N ILE A 212 -5.13 1.26 -1.69
CA ILE A 212 -5.20 2.05 -0.45
C ILE A 212 -5.05 3.53 -0.78
N ILE A 213 -6.13 4.29 -0.62
CA ILE A 213 -6.16 5.75 -0.83
C ILE A 213 -5.83 6.49 0.47
N GLY A 214 -5.16 7.65 0.36
CA GLY A 214 -4.90 8.53 1.49
C GLY A 214 -6.17 9.23 2.00
N ARG A 215 -6.18 9.61 3.28
CA ARG A 215 -7.36 10.17 3.96
C ARG A 215 -8.07 11.28 3.19
N ASN A 216 -7.32 12.23 2.64
CA ASN A 216 -7.86 13.45 2.02
C ASN A 216 -7.85 13.38 0.47
N GLN A 217 -7.86 12.19 -0.12
CA GLN A 217 -7.88 11.99 -1.57
C GLN A 217 -9.30 11.87 -2.12
N ASN A 218 -9.47 12.10 -3.42
CA ASN A 218 -10.72 11.88 -4.14
C ASN A 218 -10.68 10.51 -4.84
N PRO A 219 -11.51 9.52 -4.46
CA PRO A 219 -11.43 8.16 -5.00
C PRO A 219 -11.77 8.13 -6.49
N TRP A 220 -12.74 8.93 -6.93
CA TRP A 220 -13.15 9.02 -8.33
C TRP A 220 -12.03 9.59 -9.23
N LYS A 221 -11.14 10.43 -8.70
CA LYS A 221 -10.00 11.01 -9.44
C LYS A 221 -8.72 10.17 -9.37
N GLU A 222 -8.52 9.41 -8.31
CA GLU A 222 -7.28 8.67 -8.05
C GLU A 222 -7.38 7.18 -8.41
N CYS A 223 -8.59 6.61 -8.47
CA CYS A 223 -8.84 5.20 -8.73
C CYS A 223 -9.79 4.97 -9.92
N ASN A 224 -9.58 3.87 -10.65
CA ASN A 224 -10.52 3.35 -11.64
C ASN A 224 -11.54 2.43 -10.96
N LEU A 225 -12.49 3.03 -10.24
CA LEU A 225 -13.47 2.33 -9.39
C LEU A 225 -14.27 1.26 -10.16
N LYS A 226 -14.66 1.55 -11.41
CA LYS A 226 -15.40 0.63 -12.29
C LYS A 226 -14.60 -0.63 -12.64
N GLN A 227 -13.32 -0.49 -13.02
CA GLN A 227 -12.45 -1.64 -13.30
C GLN A 227 -12.15 -2.44 -12.01
N MET A 228 -11.96 -1.74 -10.90
CA MET A 228 -11.76 -2.35 -9.59
C MET A 228 -12.95 -3.20 -9.14
N ALA A 229 -14.18 -2.68 -9.27
CA ALA A 229 -15.41 -3.41 -8.96
C ALA A 229 -15.58 -4.66 -9.84
N LYS A 230 -15.28 -4.54 -11.15
CA LYS A 230 -15.30 -5.67 -12.09
C LYS A 230 -14.32 -6.78 -11.71
N ASP A 231 -13.13 -6.43 -11.25
CA ASP A 231 -12.07 -7.39 -10.90
C ASP A 231 -12.15 -7.89 -9.44
N GLY A 232 -13.15 -7.45 -8.66
CA GLY A 232 -13.29 -7.78 -7.24
C GLY A 232 -12.20 -7.19 -6.34
N VAL A 233 -11.55 -6.10 -6.76
CA VAL A 233 -10.46 -5.44 -6.02
C VAL A 233 -11.04 -4.26 -5.22
N PRO A 234 -11.08 -4.30 -3.87
CA PRO A 234 -11.58 -3.19 -3.07
C PRO A 234 -10.62 -2.01 -3.06
N PHE A 235 -11.16 -0.79 -2.89
CA PHE A 235 -10.37 0.32 -2.38
C PHE A 235 -10.64 0.51 -0.89
N VAL A 236 -9.63 0.95 -0.14
CA VAL A 236 -9.73 1.21 1.30
C VAL A 236 -9.09 2.56 1.61
N ARG A 237 -9.79 3.41 2.36
CA ARG A 237 -9.25 4.70 2.80
C ARG A 237 -8.51 4.54 4.12
N ARG A 238 -7.21 4.81 4.15
CA ARG A 238 -6.40 4.74 5.39
C ARG A 238 -6.54 6.00 6.24
N LYS A 239 -6.18 5.89 7.53
CA LYS A 239 -6.31 6.99 8.52
C LYS A 239 -5.17 8.04 8.42
N SER A 240 -4.12 7.79 7.61
CA SER A 240 -3.00 8.70 7.31
C SER A 240 -3.18 9.48 5.99
N GLY A 241 -2.34 10.49 5.76
CA GLY A 241 -2.27 11.23 4.49
C GLY A 241 -1.41 10.51 3.42
N GLY A 242 -1.03 11.24 2.37
CA GLY A 242 -0.23 10.74 1.24
C GLY A 242 -1.07 10.30 0.03
N GLY A 243 -0.40 9.76 -0.99
CA GLY A 243 -1.03 9.33 -2.25
C GLY A 243 -1.63 7.92 -2.23
N THR A 244 -2.17 7.49 -3.36
CA THR A 244 -2.79 6.17 -3.54
C THR A 244 -1.74 5.12 -3.90
N VAL A 245 -1.88 3.92 -3.33
CA VAL A 245 -0.98 2.78 -3.59
C VAL A 245 -1.79 1.50 -3.88
N TYR A 246 -1.23 0.62 -4.70
CA TYR A 246 -1.75 -0.74 -4.91
C TYR A 246 -1.04 -1.72 -3.97
N HIS A 247 -1.78 -2.64 -3.37
CA HIS A 247 -1.26 -3.75 -2.58
C HIS A 247 -1.66 -5.09 -3.19
N ASP A 248 -0.76 -6.05 -3.08
CA ASP A 248 -0.97 -7.48 -3.29
C ASP A 248 -0.06 -8.26 -2.33
N MET A 249 -0.04 -9.60 -2.43
CA MET A 249 0.83 -10.44 -1.61
C MET A 249 2.33 -10.29 -1.92
N GLY A 250 2.67 -9.62 -3.03
CA GLY A 250 4.04 -9.21 -3.37
C GLY A 250 4.47 -7.90 -2.69
N ASN A 251 3.54 -7.15 -2.10
CA ASN A 251 3.83 -5.96 -1.30
C ASN A 251 3.87 -6.31 0.19
N THR A 252 4.94 -5.93 0.89
CA THR A 252 4.97 -5.94 2.37
C THR A 252 4.73 -4.55 2.94
N ASN A 253 3.88 -4.46 3.95
CA ASN A 253 3.63 -3.23 4.70
C ASN A 253 4.33 -3.27 6.06
N TYR A 254 4.83 -2.11 6.47
CA TYR A 254 5.42 -1.90 7.79
C TYR A 254 4.84 -0.62 8.41
N SER A 255 4.71 -0.60 9.73
CA SER A 255 4.23 0.55 10.51
C SER A 255 5.05 0.66 11.79
N ILE A 256 5.79 1.76 11.93
CA ILE A 256 6.66 2.07 13.06
C ILE A 256 6.02 3.23 13.83
N MET A 257 5.52 2.93 15.03
CA MET A 257 4.89 3.89 15.94
C MET A 257 5.86 4.29 17.04
N MET A 258 5.87 5.58 17.40
CA MET A 258 6.80 6.15 18.38
C MET A 258 6.23 7.39 19.08
N PRO A 259 6.78 7.80 20.24
CA PRO A 259 6.36 9.02 20.92
C PRO A 259 6.55 10.25 20.02
N ARG A 260 5.58 11.17 20.00
CA ARG A 260 5.64 12.34 19.10
C ARG A 260 6.88 13.22 19.35
N ALA A 261 7.36 13.27 20.59
CA ALA A 261 8.51 14.10 20.99
C ALA A 261 9.85 13.69 20.33
N VAL A 262 9.96 12.46 19.84
CA VAL A 262 11.15 11.93 19.16
C VAL A 262 10.90 11.66 17.66
N PHE A 263 9.77 12.16 17.13
CA PHE A 263 9.41 11.93 15.74
C PHE A 263 10.36 12.65 14.78
N ASP A 264 11.02 11.86 13.94
CA ASP A 264 11.74 12.31 12.77
C ASP A 264 11.30 11.47 11.55
N ARG A 265 11.15 12.13 10.39
CA ARG A 265 10.74 11.48 9.14
C ARG A 265 11.82 10.58 8.58
N ARG A 266 13.09 10.88 8.83
CA ARG A 266 14.22 10.19 8.22
C ARG A 266 14.65 8.95 9.00
N THR A 267 14.69 9.03 10.33
CA THR A 267 15.14 7.97 11.25
C THR A 267 14.56 6.59 10.94
N ASN A 268 13.25 6.49 10.69
CA ASN A 268 12.59 5.22 10.38
C ASN A 268 12.79 4.78 8.92
N VAL A 269 12.95 5.71 7.98
CA VAL A 269 13.21 5.39 6.57
C VAL A 269 14.63 4.87 6.39
N ASP A 270 15.61 5.49 7.06
CA ASP A 270 16.99 5.02 7.14
C ASP A 270 17.08 3.64 7.84
N LEU A 271 16.18 3.34 8.79
CA LEU A 271 16.07 2.03 9.44
C LEU A 271 15.63 0.93 8.45
N ILE A 272 14.58 1.18 7.68
CA ILE A 272 14.18 0.25 6.60
C ILE A 272 15.29 0.13 5.54
N CYS A 273 16.00 1.22 5.24
CA CYS A 273 17.13 1.20 4.31
C CYS A 273 18.27 0.29 4.81
N ARG A 274 18.64 0.36 6.10
CA ARG A 274 19.64 -0.56 6.68
C ARG A 274 19.19 -2.01 6.66
N ALA A 275 17.90 -2.28 6.92
CA ALA A 275 17.35 -3.64 6.81
C ALA A 275 17.44 -4.20 5.37
N LEU A 276 17.38 -3.33 4.34
CA LEU A 276 17.66 -3.75 2.96
C LEU A 276 19.17 -3.98 2.71
N HIS A 277 20.05 -3.20 3.32
CA HIS A 277 21.50 -3.42 3.25
C HIS A 277 21.91 -4.74 3.90
N GLU A 278 21.28 -5.17 5.01
CA GLU A 278 21.46 -6.51 5.60
C GLU A 278 21.07 -7.66 4.67
N LEU A 279 20.23 -7.39 3.66
CA LEU A 279 19.79 -8.36 2.65
C LEU A 279 20.57 -8.25 1.32
N ASP A 280 21.71 -7.56 1.34
CA ASP A 280 22.55 -7.20 0.18
C ASP A 280 21.84 -6.37 -0.91
N ILE A 281 20.79 -5.61 -0.56
CA ILE A 281 20.05 -4.77 -1.52
C ILE A 281 20.55 -3.32 -1.40
N PRO A 282 21.20 -2.75 -2.43
CA PRO A 282 21.81 -1.42 -2.39
C PRO A 282 20.78 -0.30 -2.60
N ALA A 283 19.73 -0.30 -1.78
CA ALA A 283 18.72 0.75 -1.77
C ALA A 283 19.27 2.03 -1.13
N ILE A 284 18.72 3.18 -1.51
CA ILE A 284 19.04 4.50 -0.93
C ILE A 284 17.76 5.28 -0.60
N VAL A 285 17.87 6.20 0.35
CA VAL A 285 16.79 7.14 0.70
C VAL A 285 16.97 8.43 -0.10
N ASN A 286 15.95 8.85 -0.84
CA ASN A 286 16.00 10.11 -1.59
C ASN A 286 15.53 11.32 -0.74
N GLU A 287 15.66 12.53 -1.29
CA GLU A 287 15.25 13.79 -0.64
C GLU A 287 13.77 13.82 -0.20
N ARG A 288 12.91 13.00 -0.83
CA ARG A 288 11.48 12.90 -0.51
C ARG A 288 11.18 11.87 0.58
N HIS A 289 12.19 11.20 1.13
CA HIS A 289 12.07 10.09 2.09
C HIS A 289 11.35 8.86 1.50
N ASP A 290 11.46 8.68 0.18
CA ASP A 290 11.16 7.43 -0.50
C ASP A 290 12.43 6.58 -0.60
N ILE A 291 12.28 5.26 -0.52
CA ILE A 291 13.38 4.32 -0.74
C ILE A 291 13.40 3.93 -2.21
N VAL A 292 14.56 4.08 -2.85
CA VAL A 292 14.78 3.81 -4.28
C VAL A 292 15.90 2.80 -4.50
N LEU A 293 15.78 2.04 -5.59
CA LEU A 293 16.73 1.06 -6.09
C LEU A 293 16.93 1.36 -7.58
N ASP A 294 18.17 1.56 -8.02
CA ASP A 294 18.52 1.99 -9.39
C ASP A 294 17.69 3.20 -9.87
N GLY A 295 17.48 4.18 -8.97
CA GLY A 295 16.70 5.39 -9.21
C GLY A 295 15.17 5.19 -9.28
N LYS A 296 14.67 3.96 -9.17
CA LYS A 296 13.23 3.62 -9.17
C LYS A 296 12.73 3.36 -7.76
N LYS A 297 11.51 3.80 -7.46
CA LYS A 297 10.88 3.67 -6.13
C LYS A 297 10.52 2.21 -5.81
N VAL A 298 10.97 1.73 -4.65
CA VAL A 298 10.64 0.39 -4.10
C VAL A 298 9.77 0.48 -2.85
N SER A 299 9.75 1.63 -2.18
CA SER A 299 8.93 1.90 -1.00
C SER A 299 8.33 3.31 -1.06
N GLY A 300 7.06 3.44 -0.67
CA GLY A 300 6.43 4.73 -0.40
C GLY A 300 6.13 4.90 1.09
N SER A 301 6.50 6.06 1.64
CA SER A 301 6.26 6.43 3.03
C SER A 301 5.02 7.30 3.19
N ALA A 302 4.26 7.09 4.27
CA ALA A 302 3.26 8.02 4.78
C ALA A 302 3.33 8.13 6.32
N PHE A 303 2.87 9.26 6.85
CA PHE A 303 3.04 9.61 8.26
C PHE A 303 1.71 10.09 8.87
N LYS A 304 1.52 9.81 10.16
CA LYS A 304 0.41 10.34 10.96
C LYS A 304 0.95 10.78 12.31
N LEU A 305 0.62 12.00 12.73
CA LEU A 305 1.02 12.55 14.03
C LEU A 305 -0.25 12.98 14.79
N ILE A 306 -0.37 12.53 16.04
CA ILE A 306 -1.37 13.01 17.01
C ILE A 306 -0.64 13.69 18.18
N GLN A 307 -1.34 14.08 19.25
CA GLN A 307 -0.77 14.89 20.33
C GLN A 307 0.46 14.24 21.01
N HIS A 308 0.39 12.94 21.33
CA HIS A 308 1.46 12.25 22.07
C HIS A 308 2.16 11.13 21.28
N ARG A 309 1.61 10.68 20.14
CA ARG A 309 2.19 9.62 19.30
C ARG A 309 2.30 10.04 17.84
N SER A 310 3.16 9.32 17.13
CA SER A 310 3.33 9.41 15.68
C SER A 310 3.55 8.01 15.10
N TYR A 311 3.22 7.81 13.83
CA TYR A 311 3.71 6.67 13.07
C TYR A 311 4.28 7.09 11.72
N HIS A 312 5.24 6.28 11.27
CA HIS A 312 5.67 6.14 9.88
C HIS A 312 5.18 4.76 9.42
N HIS A 313 4.40 4.72 8.36
CA HIS A 313 4.10 3.45 7.69
C HIS A 313 4.47 3.51 6.22
N GLY A 314 4.63 2.35 5.61
CA GLY A 314 5.01 2.29 4.20
C GLY A 314 4.70 0.97 3.53
N THR A 315 5.01 0.98 2.23
CA THR A 315 4.94 -0.16 1.33
C THR A 315 6.35 -0.66 1.04
N MET A 316 6.50 -1.92 0.63
CA MET A 316 7.75 -2.46 0.12
C MET A 316 7.43 -3.46 -0.98
N LEU A 317 7.77 -3.09 -2.20
CA LEU A 317 7.49 -3.85 -3.40
C LEU A 317 8.49 -5.03 -3.50
N ILE A 318 8.22 -6.13 -2.81
CA ILE A 318 9.07 -7.34 -2.86
C ILE A 318 8.95 -7.99 -4.24
N ASP A 319 7.70 -8.30 -4.62
CA ASP A 319 7.34 -9.00 -5.85
C ASP A 319 5.95 -8.62 -6.41
N THR A 320 5.52 -7.36 -6.19
CA THR A 320 4.21 -6.88 -6.63
C THR A 320 4.05 -6.89 -8.14
N ASP A 321 2.86 -7.26 -8.61
CA ASP A 321 2.50 -7.17 -10.02
C ASP A 321 2.30 -5.70 -10.47
N LEU A 322 3.38 -5.12 -10.98
CA LEU A 322 3.41 -3.76 -11.50
C LEU A 322 2.56 -3.57 -12.77
N SER A 323 2.17 -4.65 -13.47
CA SER A 323 1.29 -4.57 -14.64
C SER A 323 -0.17 -4.32 -14.24
N THR A 324 -0.60 -4.90 -13.12
CA THR A 324 -1.92 -4.68 -12.52
C THR A 324 -2.02 -3.30 -11.87
N LEU A 325 -0.96 -2.82 -11.19
CA LEU A 325 -0.91 -1.48 -10.57
C LEU A 325 -1.30 -0.35 -11.54
N GLY A 326 -0.89 -0.45 -12.80
CA GLY A 326 -1.22 0.54 -13.83
C GLY A 326 -2.71 0.61 -14.17
N GLN A 327 -3.47 -0.48 -14.02
CA GLN A 327 -4.87 -0.57 -14.47
C GLN A 327 -5.83 0.13 -13.50
N TYR A 328 -5.57 0.03 -12.19
CA TYR A 328 -6.40 0.64 -11.16
C TYR A 328 -6.06 2.11 -10.88
N LEU A 329 -4.82 2.54 -11.15
CA LEU A 329 -4.33 3.92 -10.85
C LEU A 329 -4.25 4.83 -12.10
N ARG A 330 -4.57 4.31 -13.28
CA ARG A 330 -4.79 5.10 -14.51
C ARG A 330 -6.27 5.43 -14.62
N VAL A 331 -6.64 6.58 -14.07
CA VAL A 331 -7.96 7.17 -14.26
C VAL A 331 -8.09 7.75 -15.68
N ASN A 332 -9.27 7.63 -16.28
CA ASN A 332 -9.56 8.03 -17.66
C ASN A 332 -9.20 9.50 -17.95
N ALA A 333 -8.74 9.78 -19.17
CA ALA A 333 -8.36 11.12 -19.62
C ALA A 333 -9.50 12.16 -19.46
N ASN A 334 -10.76 11.72 -19.55
CA ASN A 334 -11.93 12.57 -19.36
C ASN A 334 -12.06 13.13 -17.93
N LYS A 335 -11.41 12.55 -16.91
CA LYS A 335 -11.44 13.09 -15.53
C LYS A 335 -10.51 14.29 -15.32
N THR A 336 -9.97 14.87 -16.40
CA THR A 336 -9.27 16.17 -16.39
C THR A 336 -10.21 17.32 -15.98
N SER A 337 -11.50 17.25 -16.34
CA SER A 337 -12.54 18.20 -15.91
C SER A 337 -13.03 17.98 -14.47
N LEU A 338 -12.49 16.99 -13.74
CA LEU A 338 -12.77 16.77 -12.32
C LEU A 338 -11.79 17.62 -11.48
N ILE A 339 -12.25 18.79 -11.05
CA ILE A 339 -11.51 19.75 -10.23
C ILE A 339 -11.80 19.46 -8.76
N THR A 340 -10.78 19.15 -7.95
CA THR A 340 -10.96 18.76 -6.54
C THR A 340 -9.93 19.44 -5.64
N LYS A 341 -10.32 19.71 -4.39
CA LYS A 341 -9.44 20.15 -3.29
C LYS A 341 -8.65 18.98 -2.66
N GLY A 342 -8.86 17.75 -3.14
CA GLY A 342 -8.20 16.54 -2.65
C GLY A 342 -6.70 16.47 -2.97
N VAL A 343 -5.95 15.75 -2.14
CA VAL A 343 -4.51 15.53 -2.34
C VAL A 343 -4.29 14.61 -3.54
N ALA A 344 -3.60 15.09 -4.58
CA ALA A 344 -3.24 14.31 -5.75
C ALA A 344 -2.05 13.37 -5.48
N SER A 345 -2.04 12.18 -6.09
CA SER A 345 -0.89 11.27 -6.01
C SER A 345 0.30 11.76 -6.85
N VAL A 346 1.49 11.77 -6.27
CA VAL A 346 2.73 12.01 -6.99
C VAL A 346 3.18 10.71 -7.65
N ARG A 347 3.02 10.62 -8.98
CA ARG A 347 3.50 9.47 -9.76
C ARG A 347 5.03 9.42 -9.75
N SER A 348 5.60 8.23 -9.70
CA SER A 348 7.05 7.99 -9.75
C SER A 348 7.30 6.63 -10.42
N PRO A 349 8.40 6.46 -11.20
CA PRO A 349 8.79 5.15 -11.69
C PRO A 349 9.05 4.20 -10.51
N VAL A 350 8.45 3.01 -10.55
CA VAL A 350 8.57 1.97 -9.51
C VAL A 350 9.35 0.77 -10.02
N THR A 351 9.91 0.01 -9.08
CA THR A 351 10.48 -1.31 -9.32
C THR A 351 10.25 -2.22 -8.12
N ARG A 352 10.60 -3.50 -8.22
CA ARG A 352 10.46 -4.49 -7.15
C ARG A 352 11.84 -4.99 -6.70
N LEU A 353 11.99 -5.36 -5.43
CA LEU A 353 13.27 -5.79 -4.85
C LEU A 353 13.84 -7.04 -5.53
N ARG A 354 12.97 -7.91 -6.06
CA ARG A 354 13.36 -9.09 -6.83
C ARG A 354 14.03 -8.80 -8.18
N GLU A 355 14.04 -7.57 -8.68
CA GLU A 355 14.92 -7.21 -9.80
C GLU A 355 16.42 -7.20 -9.40
N SER A 356 16.74 -6.96 -8.12
CA SER A 356 18.11 -6.93 -7.60
C SER A 356 18.49 -8.16 -6.77
N SER A 357 17.53 -8.83 -6.12
CA SER A 357 17.80 -9.98 -5.25
C SER A 357 16.69 -11.03 -5.38
N PHE A 358 16.90 -12.06 -6.21
CA PHE A 358 15.89 -13.10 -6.46
C PHE A 358 15.45 -13.88 -5.22
N THR A 359 16.29 -13.93 -4.18
CA THR A 359 16.01 -14.67 -2.94
C THR A 359 15.29 -13.86 -1.87
N ILE A 360 15.02 -12.56 -2.08
CA ILE A 360 14.20 -11.82 -1.11
C ILE A 360 12.76 -12.29 -1.17
N ASP A 361 12.16 -12.40 0.01
CA ASP A 361 10.76 -12.70 0.22
C ASP A 361 10.20 -11.84 1.37
N HIS A 362 8.92 -12.02 1.66
CA HIS A 362 8.26 -11.33 2.76
C HIS A 362 8.89 -11.63 4.12
N LEU A 363 9.31 -12.87 4.38
CA LEU A 363 9.79 -13.30 5.69
C LEU A 363 11.17 -12.71 5.98
N SER A 364 12.12 -12.85 5.06
CA SER A 364 13.47 -12.28 5.15
C SER A 364 13.44 -10.74 5.32
N PHE A 365 12.54 -10.05 4.60
CA PHE A 365 12.32 -8.62 4.81
C PHE A 365 11.78 -8.30 6.22
N CYS A 366 10.78 -9.04 6.69
CA CYS A 366 10.24 -8.88 8.05
C CYS A 366 11.28 -9.17 9.15
N GLU A 367 12.11 -10.21 8.99
CA GLU A 367 13.19 -10.56 9.90
C GLU A 367 14.24 -9.44 10.00
N ALA A 368 14.69 -8.89 8.86
CA ALA A 368 15.66 -7.78 8.82
C ALA A 368 15.08 -6.48 9.42
N VAL A 369 13.83 -6.11 9.07
CA VAL A 369 13.18 -4.91 9.64
C VAL A 369 12.97 -5.05 11.15
N ARG A 370 12.57 -6.24 11.64
CA ARG A 370 12.46 -6.51 13.08
C ARG A 370 13.82 -6.37 13.77
N THR A 371 14.87 -6.88 13.15
CA THR A 371 16.25 -6.85 13.66
C THR A 371 16.75 -5.40 13.80
N GLU A 372 16.66 -4.59 12.74
CA GLU A 372 17.03 -3.17 12.79
C GLU A 372 16.17 -2.35 13.75
N PHE A 373 14.89 -2.68 13.89
CA PHE A 373 14.00 -2.04 14.86
C PHE A 373 14.41 -2.35 16.31
N LEU A 374 14.70 -3.61 16.63
CA LEU A 374 15.13 -4.03 17.96
C LEU A 374 16.50 -3.45 18.32
N LYS A 375 17.48 -3.48 17.40
CA LYS A 375 18.78 -2.78 17.59
C LYS A 375 18.59 -1.30 17.91
N ARG A 376 17.64 -0.62 17.26
CA ARG A 376 17.47 0.84 17.36
C ARG A 376 16.73 1.30 18.63
N TYR A 377 15.81 0.50 19.15
CA TYR A 377 14.90 0.88 20.25
C TYR A 377 14.93 -0.03 21.48
N ALA A 378 15.46 -1.26 21.36
CA ALA A 378 15.56 -2.27 22.41
C ALA A 378 16.98 -2.85 22.51
N PHE A 379 18.01 -2.03 22.29
CA PHE A 379 19.40 -2.48 22.10
C PHE A 379 19.90 -3.43 23.20
N ASP A 380 19.65 -3.10 24.47
CA ASP A 380 20.14 -3.91 25.60
C ASP A 380 19.46 -5.29 25.66
N THR A 381 18.15 -5.33 25.39
CA THR A 381 17.34 -6.56 25.30
C THR A 381 17.79 -7.43 24.12
N TRP A 382 17.93 -6.82 22.94
CA TRP A 382 18.38 -7.48 21.71
C TRP A 382 19.81 -8.04 21.84
N ARG A 383 20.75 -7.25 22.39
CA ARG A 383 22.14 -7.68 22.62
C ARG A 383 22.24 -8.90 23.55
N GLN A 384 21.25 -9.08 24.44
CA GLN A 384 21.19 -10.20 25.38
C GLN A 384 20.39 -11.39 24.85
N ASN A 385 19.84 -11.32 23.63
CA ASN A 385 18.88 -12.28 23.06
C ASN A 385 17.66 -12.49 23.98
N LEU A 386 17.18 -11.41 24.62
CA LEU A 386 16.03 -11.40 25.52
C LEU A 386 14.78 -10.79 24.86
N GLU A 387 14.79 -10.57 23.53
CA GLU A 387 13.60 -10.13 22.84
C GLU A 387 12.50 -11.20 22.86
N GLY A 388 11.26 -10.76 23.02
CA GLY A 388 10.11 -11.64 22.82
C GLY A 388 9.94 -12.01 21.34
N GLU A 389 9.27 -13.13 21.11
CA GLU A 389 8.64 -13.41 19.82
C GLU A 389 7.61 -12.32 19.48
N PRO A 390 7.41 -11.98 18.19
CA PRO A 390 6.40 -11.00 17.80
C PRO A 390 5.00 -11.54 18.08
N VAL A 391 4.10 -10.65 18.51
CA VAL A 391 2.69 -10.98 18.69
C VAL A 391 2.08 -11.27 17.32
N ILE A 392 1.53 -12.47 17.15
CA ILE A 392 0.86 -12.88 15.93
C ILE A 392 -0.55 -12.29 15.91
N VAL A 393 -0.88 -11.60 14.82
CA VAL A 393 -2.19 -10.99 14.58
C VAL A 393 -2.91 -11.78 13.48
N ASP A 394 -3.81 -12.65 13.87
CA ASP A 394 -4.73 -13.34 12.95
C ASP A 394 -6.15 -12.75 13.07
N GLU A 395 -7.07 -13.25 12.24
CA GLU A 395 -8.44 -12.74 12.22
C GLU A 395 -9.18 -13.01 13.55
N ALA A 396 -8.81 -14.08 14.28
CA ALA A 396 -9.38 -14.37 15.59
C ALA A 396 -8.93 -13.33 16.64
N LEU A 397 -7.67 -12.90 16.64
CA LEU A 397 -7.22 -11.79 17.48
C LEU A 397 -7.92 -10.47 17.10
N VAL A 398 -8.00 -10.17 15.80
CA VAL A 398 -8.73 -8.98 15.28
C VAL A 398 -10.18 -8.97 15.76
N ASP A 399 -10.88 -10.10 15.64
CA ASP A 399 -12.27 -10.24 16.07
C ASP A 399 -12.43 -10.31 17.60
N SER A 400 -11.40 -10.67 18.36
CA SER A 400 -11.47 -10.67 19.83
C SER A 400 -11.45 -9.27 20.44
N ILE A 401 -11.10 -8.22 19.67
CA ILE A 401 -10.95 -6.85 20.16
C ILE A 401 -12.06 -5.96 19.58
N ASP A 402 -13.09 -5.65 20.38
CA ASP A 402 -14.24 -4.84 19.96
C ASP A 402 -13.86 -3.48 19.38
N GLY A 403 -12.80 -2.86 19.90
CA GLY A 403 -12.26 -1.61 19.37
C GLY A 403 -11.67 -1.74 17.95
N VAL A 404 -11.12 -2.90 17.59
CA VAL A 404 -10.62 -3.18 16.23
C VAL A 404 -11.80 -3.43 15.30
N LYS A 405 -12.77 -4.27 15.71
CA LYS A 405 -14.03 -4.48 14.98
C LYS A 405 -14.73 -3.17 14.65
N THR A 406 -14.96 -2.32 15.66
CA THR A 406 -15.62 -1.01 15.50
C THR A 406 -14.90 -0.13 14.46
N ILE A 407 -13.56 -0.10 14.46
CA ILE A 407 -12.78 0.65 13.46
C ILE A 407 -12.86 -0.01 12.07
N ARG A 408 -12.83 -1.35 12.00
CA ARG A 408 -12.95 -2.12 10.74
C ARG A 408 -14.28 -1.85 10.06
N ASP A 409 -15.35 -1.79 10.84
CA ASP A 409 -16.71 -1.58 10.34
C ASP A 409 -16.95 -0.10 9.98
N ASP A 410 -16.50 0.86 10.80
CA ASP A 410 -16.39 2.29 10.42
C ASP A 410 -15.68 2.47 9.07
N MET A 411 -14.56 1.77 8.87
CA MET A 411 -13.78 1.86 7.65
C MET A 411 -14.43 1.28 6.38
N ARG A 412 -15.58 0.61 6.52
CA ARG A 412 -16.42 0.09 5.42
C ARG A 412 -17.64 0.97 5.12
N THR A 413 -17.92 1.98 5.95
CA THR A 413 -19.05 2.90 5.76
C THR A 413 -18.85 3.82 4.56
N TRP A 414 -19.95 4.35 4.00
CA TRP A 414 -19.90 5.38 2.96
C TRP A 414 -19.21 6.66 3.49
N GLU A 415 -19.55 7.03 4.72
CA GLU A 415 -19.12 8.20 5.47
C GLU A 415 -17.59 8.21 5.69
N TRP A 416 -16.98 7.03 5.79
CA TRP A 416 -15.53 6.88 5.77
C TRP A 416 -14.96 6.76 4.35
N MET A 417 -15.43 5.79 3.57
CA MET A 417 -14.82 5.46 2.27
C MET A 417 -14.91 6.61 1.27
N TYR A 418 -16.04 7.32 1.23
CA TYR A 418 -16.33 8.41 0.31
C TYR A 418 -16.56 9.75 1.03
N GLY A 419 -17.16 9.73 2.23
CA GLY A 419 -17.46 10.93 3.03
C GLY A 419 -16.23 11.74 3.44
N GLN A 420 -15.05 11.14 3.54
CA GLN A 420 -13.82 11.92 3.77
C GLN A 420 -13.28 12.64 2.51
N THR A 421 -13.98 12.58 1.37
CA THR A 421 -13.54 13.22 0.12
C THR A 421 -13.75 14.73 0.17
N PRO A 422 -12.69 15.55 0.01
CA PRO A 422 -12.84 17.00 -0.09
C PRO A 422 -13.66 17.41 -1.30
N GLU A 423 -14.31 18.56 -1.17
CA GLU A 423 -15.18 19.15 -2.20
C GLU A 423 -14.54 19.14 -3.60
N PHE A 424 -15.35 18.80 -4.60
CA PHE A 424 -14.98 18.77 -5.99
C PHE A 424 -16.13 19.18 -6.92
N THR A 425 -15.77 19.53 -8.15
CA THR A 425 -16.68 19.80 -9.25
C THR A 425 -16.27 18.92 -10.42
N TYR A 426 -17.25 18.32 -11.08
CA TYR A 426 -17.04 17.55 -12.32
C TYR A 426 -17.90 18.15 -13.41
N GLN A 427 -17.24 18.60 -14.48
CA GLN A 427 -17.89 19.09 -15.69
C GLN A 427 -17.84 18.02 -16.77
N LEU A 428 -18.99 17.71 -17.34
CA LEU A 428 -19.19 16.64 -18.30
C LEU A 428 -19.97 17.19 -19.50
N GLY A 429 -19.66 16.69 -20.70
CA GLY A 429 -20.40 17.00 -21.91
C GLY A 429 -20.55 15.76 -22.79
N HIS A 430 -21.73 15.58 -23.39
CA HIS A 430 -22.00 14.49 -24.32
C HIS A 430 -23.05 14.91 -25.36
N THR A 431 -22.98 14.33 -26.55
CA THR A 431 -23.95 14.57 -27.63
C THR A 431 -24.71 13.29 -27.93
N PHE A 432 -25.99 13.30 -27.59
CA PHE A 432 -26.95 12.25 -27.92
C PHE A 432 -27.56 12.51 -29.29
N SER A 433 -28.32 11.56 -29.83
CA SER A 433 -29.05 11.73 -31.10
C SER A 433 -30.09 12.85 -31.08
N TRP A 434 -30.52 13.27 -29.88
CA TRP A 434 -31.54 14.30 -29.64
C TRP A 434 -30.99 15.65 -29.16
N GLY A 435 -29.67 15.79 -28.97
CA GLY A 435 -29.06 17.05 -28.53
C GLY A 435 -27.76 16.89 -27.74
N SER A 436 -27.11 18.01 -27.46
CA SER A 436 -25.90 18.06 -26.62
C SER A 436 -26.23 18.47 -25.19
N VAL A 437 -25.78 17.68 -24.23
CA VAL A 437 -26.00 17.88 -22.79
C VAL A 437 -24.67 18.22 -22.11
N ASN A 438 -24.68 19.27 -21.31
CA ASN A 438 -23.60 19.62 -20.38
C ASN A 438 -24.09 19.43 -18.95
N VAL A 439 -23.27 18.82 -18.11
CA VAL A 439 -23.57 18.53 -16.70
C VAL A 439 -22.45 19.09 -15.83
N SER A 440 -22.83 19.89 -14.83
CA SER A 440 -21.93 20.42 -13.80
C SER A 440 -22.38 19.92 -12.43
N ILE A 441 -21.71 18.89 -11.91
CA ILE A 441 -21.97 18.34 -10.57
C ILE A 441 -20.95 18.89 -9.59
N ARG A 442 -21.43 19.46 -8.48
CA ARG A 442 -20.62 19.83 -7.31
C ARG A 442 -20.93 18.85 -6.19
N SER A 443 -19.89 18.22 -5.65
CA SER A 443 -20.01 17.24 -4.55
C SER A 443 -19.09 17.57 -3.38
N LYS A 444 -19.55 17.27 -2.17
CA LYS A 444 -18.81 17.35 -0.91
C LYS A 444 -19.18 16.14 -0.07
N GLU A 445 -18.21 15.52 0.59
CA GLU A 445 -18.45 14.34 1.45
C GLU A 445 -19.16 13.19 0.71
N GLY A 446 -18.92 13.06 -0.60
CA GLY A 446 -19.56 12.06 -1.46
C GLY A 446 -21.06 12.29 -1.70
N GLN A 447 -21.63 13.42 -1.31
CA GLN A 447 -23.00 13.80 -1.63
C GLN A 447 -23.01 14.88 -2.71
N ILE A 448 -24.02 14.89 -3.56
CA ILE A 448 -24.25 15.92 -4.57
C ILE A 448 -24.87 17.12 -3.86
N ILE A 449 -24.14 18.24 -3.84
CA ILE A 449 -24.60 19.49 -3.19
C ILE A 449 -25.13 20.51 -4.19
N ARG A 450 -24.90 20.29 -5.49
CA ARG A 450 -25.52 21.01 -6.60
C ARG A 450 -25.36 20.21 -7.89
N SER A 451 -26.38 20.20 -8.76
CA SER A 451 -26.30 19.58 -10.10
C SER A 451 -27.02 20.42 -11.14
N ASP A 452 -26.26 21.10 -12.00
CA ASP A 452 -26.78 21.86 -13.13
C ASP A 452 -26.70 20.99 -14.39
N ILE A 453 -27.84 20.73 -15.04
CA ILE A 453 -27.93 19.98 -16.31
C ILE A 453 -28.52 20.88 -17.39
N GLU A 454 -27.70 21.23 -18.36
CA GLU A 454 -28.07 22.08 -19.49
C GLU A 454 -28.13 21.24 -20.77
N SER A 455 -29.12 21.51 -21.62
CA SER A 455 -29.26 20.85 -22.92
C SER A 455 -29.38 21.90 -24.02
N THR A 456 -28.59 21.72 -25.07
CA THR A 456 -28.67 22.48 -26.33
C THR A 456 -29.20 21.55 -27.41
N ASP A 457 -30.48 21.74 -27.73
CA ASP A 457 -31.16 21.12 -28.86
C ASP A 457 -30.77 21.89 -30.15
N MET A 458 -30.63 21.20 -31.28
CA MET A 458 -30.41 21.86 -32.58
C MET A 458 -31.69 22.50 -33.16
N THR A 459 -32.85 22.29 -32.52
CA THR A 459 -34.17 22.69 -33.05
C THR A 459 -35.04 23.51 -32.08
N ASN A 460 -34.77 23.52 -30.77
CA ASN A 460 -35.53 24.28 -29.78
C ASN A 460 -34.63 25.09 -28.83
N SER A 461 -35.02 26.34 -28.55
CA SER A 461 -34.23 27.27 -27.73
C SER A 461 -34.55 27.22 -26.22
N MET A 462 -35.28 26.21 -25.75
CA MET A 462 -35.71 26.07 -24.35
C MET A 462 -35.03 24.88 -23.68
N PRO A 463 -34.55 25.00 -22.42
CA PRO A 463 -33.99 23.88 -21.67
C PRO A 463 -35.00 22.74 -21.50
N SER A 464 -34.54 21.48 -21.57
CA SER A 464 -35.41 20.33 -21.26
C SER A 464 -35.78 20.35 -19.78
N LEU A 465 -37.06 20.56 -19.50
CA LEU A 465 -37.61 20.61 -18.14
C LEU A 465 -37.37 19.28 -17.40
N ALA A 466 -37.40 18.15 -18.10
CA ALA A 466 -37.07 16.83 -17.55
C ALA A 466 -35.62 16.74 -17.06
N LEU A 467 -34.67 17.29 -17.83
CA LEU A 467 -33.25 17.30 -17.44
C LEU A 467 -32.97 18.30 -16.32
N THR A 468 -33.66 19.45 -16.30
CA THR A 468 -33.61 20.38 -15.16
C THR A 468 -34.15 19.73 -13.88
N ALA A 469 -35.28 19.01 -13.97
CA ALA A 469 -35.84 18.26 -12.84
C ALA A 469 -34.89 17.15 -12.35
N LEU A 470 -34.22 16.44 -13.27
CA LEU A 470 -33.17 15.47 -12.91
C LEU A 470 -32.01 16.12 -12.13
N GLY A 471 -31.54 17.30 -12.56
CA GLY A 471 -30.53 18.06 -11.83
C GLY A 471 -30.95 18.35 -10.38
N ILE A 472 -32.16 18.87 -10.18
CA ILE A 472 -32.73 19.12 -8.84
C ILE A 472 -32.90 17.81 -8.04
N GLY A 473 -33.38 16.74 -8.68
CA GLY A 473 -33.60 15.44 -8.04
C GLY A 473 -32.31 14.77 -7.55
N MET A 474 -31.17 15.08 -8.18
CA MET A 474 -29.83 14.63 -7.78
C MET A 474 -29.31 15.38 -6.54
N GLU A 475 -29.83 16.55 -6.19
CA GLU A 475 -29.34 17.30 -5.03
C GLU A 475 -29.72 16.62 -3.70
N GLY A 476 -28.72 16.45 -2.84
CA GLY A 476 -28.81 15.68 -1.59
C GLY A 476 -28.47 14.18 -1.74
N GLN A 477 -28.43 13.65 -2.97
CA GLN A 477 -28.17 12.23 -3.20
C GLN A 477 -26.68 11.87 -3.08
N ARG A 478 -26.39 10.57 -2.95
CA ARG A 478 -25.01 10.05 -3.03
C ARG A 478 -24.44 10.24 -4.44
N TYR A 479 -23.14 10.47 -4.52
CA TYR A 479 -22.40 10.50 -5.78
C TYR A 479 -21.94 9.08 -6.14
N ASP A 480 -22.91 8.21 -6.41
CA ASP A 480 -22.75 6.84 -6.91
C ASP A 480 -23.90 6.45 -7.85
N GLU A 481 -23.90 5.21 -8.36
CA GLU A 481 -24.96 4.74 -9.25
C GLU A 481 -26.33 4.65 -8.56
N GLN A 482 -26.37 4.42 -7.23
CA GLN A 482 -27.60 4.31 -6.46
C GLN A 482 -28.26 5.68 -6.27
N GLY A 483 -27.49 6.71 -5.90
CA GLY A 483 -27.99 8.08 -5.76
C GLY A 483 -28.53 8.67 -7.07
N LEU A 484 -28.02 8.21 -8.23
CA LEU A 484 -28.61 8.53 -9.53
C LEU A 484 -29.96 7.84 -9.75
N ASP A 485 -30.15 6.58 -9.32
CA ASP A 485 -31.46 5.91 -9.40
C ASP A 485 -32.48 6.54 -8.43
N GLU A 486 -32.04 6.90 -7.23
CA GLU A 486 -32.85 7.62 -6.23
C GLU A 486 -33.28 9.01 -6.75
N ALA A 487 -32.41 9.71 -7.49
CA ALA A 487 -32.76 10.95 -8.17
C ALA A 487 -33.87 10.76 -9.23
N VAL A 488 -33.80 9.70 -10.03
CA VAL A 488 -34.85 9.39 -11.04
C VAL A 488 -36.17 9.06 -10.36
N GLN A 489 -36.15 8.22 -9.33
CA GLN A 489 -37.37 7.87 -8.57
C GLN A 489 -38.01 9.12 -7.95
N ARG A 490 -37.19 10.05 -7.44
CA ARG A 490 -37.66 11.32 -6.90
C ARG A 490 -38.37 12.17 -7.95
N VAL A 491 -37.81 12.34 -9.15
CA VAL A 491 -38.48 13.08 -10.24
C VAL A 491 -39.79 12.41 -10.65
N MET A 492 -39.81 11.07 -10.75
CA MET A 492 -41.02 10.32 -11.08
C MET A 492 -42.15 10.47 -10.04
N TYR A 493 -41.82 10.75 -8.78
CA TYR A 493 -42.79 10.94 -7.70
C TYR A 493 -43.20 12.41 -7.49
N GLU A 494 -42.22 13.32 -7.46
CA GLU A 494 -42.43 14.73 -7.12
C GLU A 494 -42.90 15.59 -8.31
N ALA A 495 -42.60 15.19 -9.55
CA ALA A 495 -42.90 15.97 -10.76
C ALA A 495 -43.21 15.09 -12.01
N PRO A 496 -44.11 14.10 -11.95
CA PRO A 496 -44.36 13.18 -13.07
C PRO A 496 -44.78 13.88 -14.37
N GLU A 497 -45.42 15.06 -14.29
CA GLU A 497 -45.83 15.86 -15.43
C GLU A 497 -44.66 16.39 -16.29
N VAL A 498 -43.44 16.54 -15.73
CA VAL A 498 -42.27 16.97 -16.51
C VAL A 498 -41.70 15.85 -17.38
N LEU A 499 -42.15 14.61 -17.17
CA LEU A 499 -41.79 13.43 -17.96
C LEU A 499 -42.74 13.18 -19.14
N ALA A 500 -43.93 13.79 -19.10
CA ALA A 500 -44.99 13.64 -20.10
C ALA A 500 -44.71 14.33 -21.47
N PRO A 501 -43.90 15.39 -21.60
CA PRO A 501 -43.46 15.89 -22.90
C PRO A 501 -42.77 14.78 -23.69
N THR A 502 -43.09 14.66 -24.98
CA THR A 502 -42.62 13.58 -25.87
C THR A 502 -41.09 13.47 -25.89
N GLY A 503 -40.57 12.53 -25.09
CA GLY A 503 -39.13 12.20 -25.01
C GLY A 503 -38.48 12.41 -23.63
N GLY A 504 -39.09 13.15 -22.70
CA GLY A 504 -38.45 13.53 -21.43
C GLY A 504 -37.95 12.36 -20.58
N ALA A 505 -38.75 11.30 -20.47
CA ALA A 505 -38.36 10.08 -19.75
C ALA A 505 -37.17 9.33 -20.40
N GLU A 506 -37.11 9.28 -21.73
CA GLU A 506 -35.99 8.65 -22.45
C GLU A 506 -34.72 9.54 -22.39
N GLN A 507 -34.85 10.86 -22.43
CA GLN A 507 -33.73 11.79 -22.20
C GLN A 507 -33.08 11.58 -20.81
N ILE A 508 -33.88 11.48 -19.74
CA ILE A 508 -33.38 11.19 -18.39
C ILE A 508 -32.66 9.84 -18.37
N LYS A 509 -33.26 8.80 -18.94
CA LYS A 509 -32.71 7.44 -19.00
C LYS A 509 -31.38 7.36 -19.75
N ASP A 510 -31.26 8.05 -20.89
CA ASP A 510 -30.02 8.18 -21.66
C ASP A 510 -28.93 8.92 -20.84
N VAL A 511 -29.28 10.06 -20.25
CA VAL A 511 -28.34 10.87 -19.44
C VAL A 511 -27.88 10.12 -18.20
N VAL A 512 -28.78 9.47 -17.45
CA VAL A 512 -28.43 8.70 -16.25
C VAL A 512 -27.54 7.51 -16.60
N LYS A 513 -27.85 6.78 -17.67
CA LYS A 513 -26.99 5.69 -18.16
C LYS A 513 -25.59 6.20 -18.50
N TRP A 514 -25.49 7.32 -19.22
CA TRP A 514 -24.20 7.94 -19.54
C TRP A 514 -23.44 8.43 -18.29
N LEU A 515 -24.13 9.05 -17.32
CA LEU A 515 -23.53 9.52 -16.07
C LEU A 515 -22.97 8.35 -15.25
N LYS A 516 -23.69 7.23 -15.15
CA LYS A 516 -23.20 5.99 -14.52
C LYS A 516 -21.92 5.45 -15.18
N GLU A 517 -21.70 5.72 -16.47
CA GLU A 517 -20.44 5.36 -17.14
C GLU A 517 -19.25 6.27 -16.76
N GLN A 518 -19.48 7.45 -16.16
CA GLN A 518 -18.43 8.41 -15.80
C GLN A 518 -17.95 8.34 -14.34
N LEU A 519 -18.69 7.65 -13.46
CA LEU A 519 -18.40 7.52 -12.03
C LEU A 519 -17.12 6.70 -11.77
#